data_AF-A0A3A0AFJ1-F1
#
_entry.id   AF-A0A3A0AFJ1-F1
#
_cell.length_a   1.000
_cell.length_b   1.000
_cell.length_c   1.000
_cell.angle_alpha   90.00
_cell.angle_beta   90.00
_cell.angle_gamma   90.00
#
_symmetry.space_group_name_H-M   'P 1'
#
loop_
_entity.id
_entity.type
_entity.pdbx_description
1 polymer ?
#
loop_
_entity_poly.entity_id
_entity_poly.type
_entity_poly.pdbx_seq_one_letter_code
_entity_poly.pdbx_strand_id
1 'polypeptide(L)' 'AVRRIAECAASLGLQVAGLTVSPITGQSGNVEYLVWLQKGCHAARPLDAMLAELFP' A
#
# COMPACT_ATOMS: atom_id res chain seq x y z
N ALA A 1 -5.97 -7.26 -2.68
CA ALA A 1 -6.31 -6.50 -1.45
C ALA A 1 -5.76 -5.07 -1.50
N VAL A 2 -4.43 -4.87 -1.61
CA VAL A 2 -3.77 -3.55 -1.58
C VAL A 2 -4.38 -2.54 -2.56
N ARG A 3 -4.67 -2.93 -3.81
CA ARG A 3 -5.29 -2.04 -4.81
C ARG A 3 -6.63 -1.46 -4.34
N ARG A 4 -7.50 -2.29 -3.78
CA ARG A 4 -8.82 -1.85 -3.26
C ARG A 4 -8.68 -0.89 -2.07
N ILE A 5 -7.66 -1.08 -1.23
CA ILE A 5 -7.35 -0.16 -0.14
C ILE A 5 -6.85 1.18 -0.70
N ALA A 6 -6.00 1.17 -1.72
CA ALA A 6 -5.50 2.38 -2.37
C ALA A 6 -6.62 3.18 -3.05
N GLU A 7 -7.55 2.50 -3.74
CA GLU A 7 -8.74 3.13 -4.34
C GLU A 7 -9.65 3.77 -3.28
N CYS A 8 -9.86 3.08 -2.15
CA CYS A 8 -10.61 3.62 -1.02
C CYS A 8 -9.89 4.81 -0.37
N ALA A 9 -8.57 4.74 -0.19
CA ALA A 9 -7.79 5.86 0.32
C ALA A 9 -7.89 7.09 -0.59
N ALA A 10 -7.82 6.88 -1.91
CA ALA A 10 -7.95 7.95 -2.90
C ALA A 10 -9.31 8.66 -2.82
N SER A 11 -10.41 7.92 -2.62
CA SER A 11 -11.74 8.53 -2.44
C SER A 11 -11.87 9.37 -1.16
N LEU A 12 -10.97 9.16 -0.19
CA LEU A 12 -10.87 9.93 1.05
C LEU A 12 -9.83 11.07 0.98
N GLY A 13 -9.24 11.34 -0.19
CA GLY A 13 -8.20 12.36 -0.36
C GLY A 13 -6.83 11.97 0.22
N LEU A 14 -6.59 10.67 0.37
CA LEU A 14 -5.33 10.09 0.80
C LEU A 14 -4.62 9.42 -0.38
N GLN A 15 -3.30 9.41 -0.36
CA GLN A 15 -2.46 8.73 -1.35
C GLN A 15 -1.55 7.70 -0.67
N VAL A 16 -1.17 6.66 -1.41
CA VAL A 16 -0.16 5.70 -0.95
C VAL A 16 1.23 6.32 -1.10
N ALA A 17 1.89 6.57 0.04
CA ALA A 17 3.23 7.12 0.12
C ALA A 17 4.30 6.02 0.29
N GLY A 18 3.91 4.85 0.79
CA GLY A 18 4.79 3.71 1.01
C GLY A 18 4.02 2.39 1.06
N LEU A 19 4.68 1.31 0.65
CA LEU A 19 4.15 -0.05 0.74
C LEU A 19 5.29 -0.99 1.11
N THR A 20 5.06 -1.89 2.07
CA THR A 20 5.99 -2.98 2.37
C THR A 20 5.25 -4.23 2.84
N VAL A 21 5.93 -5.36 2.84
CA VAL A 21 5.45 -6.62 3.44
C VAL A 21 5.74 -6.58 4.94
N SER A 22 4.78 -7.00 5.76
CA SER A 22 4.99 -7.17 7.20
C SER A 22 6.10 -8.20 7.45
N PRO A 23 7.02 -7.97 8.39
CA PRO A 23 8.06 -8.96 8.74
C PRO A 23 7.49 -10.20 9.43
N ILE A 24 6.23 -10.14 9.89
CA ILE A 24 5.51 -11.25 10.51
C ILE A 24 4.25 -11.59 9.71
N THR A 25 3.89 -12.86 9.71
CA THR A 25 2.62 -13.33 9.17
C THR A 25 1.48 -13.06 10.15
N GLY A 26 0.27 -12.90 9.63
CA GLY A 26 -0.95 -12.88 10.44
C GLY A 26 -1.19 -14.21 11.16
N GLN A 27 -2.17 -14.23 12.06
CA GLN A 27 -2.45 -15.39 12.95
C GLN A 27 -2.65 -16.72 12.21
N SER A 28 -3.17 -16.69 10.98
CA SER A 28 -3.38 -17.87 10.14
C SER A 28 -2.27 -18.10 9.09
N GLY A 29 -1.12 -17.45 9.23
CA GLY A 29 -0.01 -17.53 8.27
C GLY A 29 -0.18 -16.65 7.02
N ASN A 30 -1.17 -15.75 7.01
CA ASN A 30 -1.39 -14.84 5.88
C ASN A 30 -0.24 -13.82 5.76
N VAL A 31 0.16 -13.51 4.53
CA VAL A 31 1.05 -12.39 4.24
C VAL A 31 0.29 -11.09 4.45
N GLU A 32 0.80 -10.24 5.33
CA GLU A 32 0.23 -8.93 5.63
C GLU A 32 1.07 -7.81 5.00
N TYR A 33 0.42 -6.70 4.65
CA TYR A 33 1.06 -5.54 4.04
C TYR A 33 0.91 -4.33 4.95
N LEU A 34 1.97 -3.54 5.04
CA LEU A 34 1.94 -2.23 5.70
C LEU A 34 1.84 -1.16 4.60
N VAL A 35 0.79 -0.32 4.69
CA VAL A 35 0.51 0.75 3.72
C VAL A 35 0.65 2.09 4.44
N TRP A 36 1.56 2.94 3.98
CA TRP A 36 1.67 4.32 4.45
C TRP A 36 0.77 5.22 3.60
N LEU A 37 -0.23 5.83 4.24
CA LEU A 37 -1.12 6.80 3.61
C LEU A 37 -0.74 8.23 4.02
N GLN A 38 -0.78 9.14 3.06
CA GLN A 38 -0.50 10.57 3.29
C GLN A 38 -1.66 11.41 2.75
N LYS A 39 -2.01 12.48 3.48
CA LYS A 39 -3.00 13.47 3.05
C LYS A 39 -2.36 14.52 2.15
N GLY A 40 -3.02 14.87 1.05
CA GLY A 40 -2.61 15.94 0.15
C GLY A 40 -1.98 15.46 -1.15
N CYS A 41 -1.87 16.36 -2.13
CA CYS A 41 -1.35 16.09 -3.46
C CYS A 41 0.17 16.31 -3.52
N HIS A 42 0.96 15.37 -3.01
CA HIS A 42 2.31 15.22 -3.56
C HIS A 42 2.25 14.29 -4.76
N ALA A 43 3.24 14.31 -5.65
CA ALA A 43 3.27 13.40 -6.79
C ALA A 43 3.21 11.94 -6.28
N ALA A 44 2.01 11.34 -6.32
CA ALA A 44 1.81 9.99 -5.84
C ALA A 44 2.59 9.04 -6.72
N ARG A 45 3.37 8.16 -6.09
CA ARG A 45 4.09 7.13 -6.82
C ARG A 45 3.08 6.09 -7.34
N PRO A 46 3.23 5.58 -8.57
CA PRO A 46 2.32 4.54 -9.09
C PRO A 46 2.37 3.28 -8.21
N LEU A 47 1.20 2.81 -7.76
CA LEU A 47 1.08 1.63 -6.90
C LEU A 47 1.72 0.38 -7.53
N ASP A 48 1.58 0.22 -8.85
CA ASP A 48 2.10 -0.95 -9.57
C ASP A 48 3.64 -0.99 -9.58
N ALA A 49 4.30 0.18 -9.60
CA ALA A 49 5.75 0.25 -9.45
C ALA A 49 6.18 -0.17 -8.03
N MET A 50 5.42 0.21 -7.01
CA MET A 50 5.72 -0.17 -5.62
C MET A 50 5.50 -1.66 -5.39
N LEU A 51 4.47 -2.26 -6.00
CA LEU A 51 4.21 -3.69 -5.92
C LEU A 51 5.30 -4.52 -6.61
N ALA A 52 5.78 -4.08 -7.77
CA ALA A 52 6.86 -4.75 -8.49
C ALA A 52 8.17 -4.78 -7.68
N GLU A 53 8.44 -3.76 -6.85
CA GLU A 53 9.63 -3.74 -5.99
C GLU A 53 9.56 -4.69 -4.79
N LEU A 54 8.35 -5.01 -4.32
CA LEU A 54 8.16 -5.93 -3.21
C LEU A 54 8.26 -7.39 -3.62
N PHE A 55 8.04 -7.68 -4.90
CA PHE A 55 8.06 -9.01 -5.49
C PHE A 55 8.85 -8.98 -6.80
N PRO A 56 10.19 -8.88 -6.72
CA PRO A 56 11.05 -8.91 -7.90
C PRO A 56 10.97 -10.24 -8.66
#